data_AF-A0A4Y9J105-F1
#
_entry.id   AF-A0A4Y9J105-F1
#
_cell.length_a   1.000
_cell.length_b   1.000
_cell.length_c   1.000
_cell.angle_alpha   90.00
_cell.angle_beta   90.00
_cell.angle_gamma   90.00
#
_symmetry.space_group_name_H-M   'P 1'
#
loop_
_entity.id
_entity.type
_entity.pdbx_description
1 polymer ?
#
loop_
_entity_poly.entity_id
_entity_poly.type
_entity_poly.pdbx_seq_one_letter_code
_entity_poly.pdbx_strand_id
1 'polypeptide(L)'
;MNSLLKIIALISLLWMLLSCDGSNSARRELLIPQFPYQVYLDSMGEDQWSPNIGDDGEGFVAISHKIRYPEMPDTLTLSHFVDSLLQCYNIALAFNTMAYDVSTAERYMSESDFGLEQADALDSINVSGISERDIREALLSASKTAAAWIRKGKEPNSQENPDVDRFYEAYNRYSTAFIENHISDEEFKPETILKEYSEIHAKALADTASFRLELLRMTLEETDFSKQCVLAREFAYCNYRHPQRSDKEMVAVLDKLLRENKYSPLLGELWRMWRVALQINIFGSRSNDGAMYNLFYNDMRSRVALVYIAHLKTHPHDKVAFKEFLRLAQAYNITRNSPCLFGNNANLEDMELFYSVYNENTSDENNS
;
A
#
# COMPACT_ATOMS: atom_id res chain seq x y z
N MET A 1 22.74 -33.31 -66.53
CA MET A 1 21.98 -33.69 -65.31
C MET A 1 22.71 -33.41 -63.99
N ASN A 2 24.03 -33.58 -63.87
CA ASN A 2 24.75 -33.43 -62.59
C ASN A 2 25.03 -31.99 -62.09
N SER A 3 24.87 -30.95 -62.92
CA SER A 3 25.08 -29.56 -62.50
C SER A 3 23.85 -28.97 -61.79
N LEU A 4 22.66 -29.22 -62.33
CA LEU A 4 21.40 -28.70 -61.80
C LEU A 4 21.09 -29.27 -60.39
N LEU A 5 21.36 -30.57 -60.18
CA LEU A 5 21.21 -31.23 -58.88
C LEU A 5 22.17 -30.68 -57.81
N LYS A 6 23.38 -30.27 -58.19
CA LYS A 6 24.35 -29.64 -57.27
C LYS A 6 23.93 -28.23 -56.87
N ILE A 7 23.35 -27.47 -57.79
CA ILE A 7 22.83 -26.12 -57.52
C ILE A 7 21.61 -26.20 -56.59
N ILE A 8 20.69 -27.14 -56.82
CA ILE A 8 19.53 -27.35 -55.94
C ILE A 8 19.98 -27.75 -54.53
N ALA A 9 20.94 -28.68 -54.41
CA ALA A 9 21.47 -29.10 -53.11
C ALA A 9 22.17 -27.94 -52.35
N LEU A 10 22.91 -27.07 -53.04
CA LEU A 10 23.55 -25.90 -52.43
C LEU A 10 22.53 -24.85 -51.98
N ILE A 11 21.45 -24.64 -52.72
CA ILE A 11 20.38 -23.71 -52.35
C ILE A 11 19.61 -24.22 -51.13
N SER A 12 19.36 -25.53 -51.04
CA SER A 12 18.73 -26.15 -49.86
C SER A 12 19.61 -26.06 -48.61
N LEU A 13 20.93 -26.21 -48.75
CA LEU A 13 21.90 -26.04 -47.66
C LEU A 13 22.03 -24.57 -47.22
N LEU A 14 22.00 -23.61 -48.16
CA LEU A 14 21.96 -22.19 -47.81
C LEU A 14 20.65 -21.79 -47.11
N TRP A 15 19.52 -22.38 -47.50
CA TRP A 15 18.23 -22.16 -46.84
C TRP A 15 18.19 -22.74 -45.42
N MET A 16 18.83 -23.89 -45.18
CA MET A 16 18.98 -24.40 -43.82
C MET A 16 19.94 -23.56 -42.97
N LEU A 17 21.02 -23.03 -43.54
CA LEU A 17 21.92 -22.12 -42.81
C LEU A 17 21.26 -20.77 -42.50
N LEU A 18 20.40 -20.26 -43.38
CA LEU A 18 19.55 -19.07 -43.11
C LEU A 18 18.37 -19.36 -42.17
N SER A 19 17.94 -20.62 -42.05
CA SER A 19 16.91 -21.05 -41.08
C SER A 19 17.50 -21.49 -39.73
N CYS A 20 18.83 -21.58 -39.62
CA CYS A 20 19.56 -21.82 -38.38
C CYS A 20 20.11 -20.54 -37.75
N ASP A 21 19.72 -19.36 -38.24
CA ASP A 21 19.72 -18.13 -37.43
C ASP A 21 18.49 -18.17 -36.49
N GLY A 22 18.60 -19.02 -35.47
CA GLY A 22 17.71 -19.04 -34.31
C GLY A 22 17.89 -17.83 -33.40
N SER A 23 18.20 -16.65 -33.95
CA SER A 23 18.15 -15.37 -33.25
C SER A 23 16.80 -14.67 -33.42
N ASN A 24 15.78 -15.38 -33.90
CA ASN A 24 14.39 -14.99 -33.70
C ASN A 24 13.96 -15.27 -32.25
N SER A 25 14.62 -14.62 -31.29
CA SER A 25 13.84 -14.07 -30.18
C SER A 25 12.98 -12.98 -30.83
N ALA A 26 11.87 -13.36 -31.43
CA ALA A 26 10.77 -12.43 -31.62
C ALA A 26 10.56 -11.85 -30.23
N ARG A 27 11.04 -10.62 -29.99
CA ARG A 27 10.81 -9.90 -28.74
C ARG A 27 9.30 -9.88 -28.62
N ARG A 28 8.79 -10.78 -27.78
CA ARG A 28 7.36 -10.85 -27.50
C ARG A 28 7.01 -9.44 -27.09
N GLU A 29 6.07 -8.83 -27.81
CA GLU A 29 5.68 -7.46 -27.54
C GLU A 29 5.29 -7.38 -26.06
N LEU A 30 5.96 -6.50 -25.32
CA LEU A 30 5.75 -6.40 -23.89
C LEU A 30 4.36 -5.78 -23.68
N LEU A 31 3.41 -6.60 -23.23
CA LEU A 31 2.06 -6.13 -22.91
C LEU A 31 2.09 -5.41 -21.57
N ILE A 32 2.26 -4.10 -21.63
CA ILE A 32 2.23 -3.22 -20.46
C ILE A 32 0.81 -3.20 -19.89
N PRO A 33 0.62 -3.44 -18.58
CA PRO A 33 -0.70 -3.42 -17.97
C PRO A 33 -1.31 -2.02 -18.03
N GLN A 34 -2.59 -1.96 -18.37
CA GLN A 34 -3.35 -0.71 -18.39
C GLN A 34 -3.61 -0.21 -16.98
N PHE A 35 -3.63 1.12 -16.81
CA PHE A 35 -3.95 1.74 -15.53
C PHE A 35 -5.40 1.40 -15.12
N PRO A 36 -5.61 0.69 -14.00
CA PRO A 36 -6.92 0.10 -13.69
C PRO A 36 -7.98 1.15 -13.30
N TYR A 37 -7.57 2.39 -13.05
CA TYR A 37 -8.45 3.44 -12.53
C TYR A 37 -8.62 4.63 -13.47
N GLN A 38 -8.33 4.45 -14.76
CA GLN A 38 -8.47 5.53 -15.74
C GLN A 38 -9.91 6.06 -15.80
N VAL A 39 -10.91 5.21 -15.56
CA VAL A 39 -12.33 5.58 -15.51
C VAL A 39 -12.63 6.68 -14.50
N TYR A 40 -11.96 6.71 -13.33
CA TYR A 40 -12.18 7.78 -12.35
C TYR A 40 -11.68 9.13 -12.88
N LEU A 41 -10.51 9.13 -13.54
CA LEU A 41 -9.94 10.35 -14.12
C LEU A 41 -10.77 10.84 -15.31
N ASP A 42 -11.23 9.93 -16.16
CA ASP A 42 -12.07 10.24 -17.33
C ASP A 42 -13.47 10.74 -16.93
N SER A 43 -13.90 10.45 -15.70
CA SER A 43 -15.21 10.88 -15.19
C SER A 43 -15.23 12.31 -14.64
N MET A 44 -14.07 12.97 -14.53
CA MET A 44 -13.99 14.33 -13.98
C MET A 44 -14.56 15.35 -14.97
N GLY A 45 -15.42 16.24 -14.46
CA GLY A 45 -15.87 17.42 -15.19
C GLY A 45 -14.75 18.47 -15.37
N GLU A 46 -14.97 19.44 -16.26
CA GLU A 46 -13.99 20.50 -16.58
C GLU A 46 -13.55 21.32 -15.35
N ASP A 47 -14.45 21.47 -14.36
CA ASP A 47 -14.21 22.26 -13.14
C ASP A 47 -13.82 21.41 -11.90
N GLN A 48 -13.67 20.09 -12.06
CA GLN A 48 -13.29 19.21 -10.95
C GLN A 48 -11.77 19.08 -10.83
N TRP A 49 -11.28 19.25 -9.61
CA TRP A 49 -9.85 19.21 -9.29
C TRP A 49 -9.42 17.86 -8.68
N SER A 50 -10.39 17.00 -8.38
CA SER A 50 -10.19 15.71 -7.72
C SER A 50 -11.30 14.75 -8.15
N PRO A 51 -10.98 13.49 -8.49
CA PRO A 51 -11.98 12.52 -8.90
C PRO A 51 -12.91 12.13 -7.75
N ASN A 52 -14.16 11.81 -8.08
CA ASN A 52 -15.08 11.20 -7.12
C ASN A 52 -14.85 9.68 -7.07
N ILE A 53 -14.35 9.16 -5.94
CA ILE A 53 -14.01 7.74 -5.77
C ILE A 53 -14.84 7.13 -4.62
N GLY A 54 -15.85 6.36 -5.01
CA GLY A 54 -16.66 5.58 -4.06
C GLY A 54 -17.23 6.43 -2.92
N ASP A 55 -17.04 5.96 -1.69
CA ASP A 55 -17.57 6.60 -0.48
C ASP A 55 -16.67 7.72 0.07
N ASP A 56 -15.45 7.85 -0.45
CA ASP A 56 -14.52 8.95 -0.13
C ASP A 56 -14.92 10.26 -0.81
N GLY A 57 -15.83 10.21 -1.80
CA GLY A 57 -16.22 11.38 -2.58
C GLY A 57 -15.03 11.92 -3.36
N GLU A 58 -14.88 13.25 -3.35
CA GLU A 58 -13.71 13.95 -3.90
C GLU A 58 -12.48 13.92 -2.95
N GLY A 59 -12.48 13.04 -1.94
CA GLY A 59 -11.38 12.86 -0.98
C GLY A 59 -11.38 13.85 0.21
N PHE A 60 -12.52 14.49 0.47
CA PHE A 60 -12.69 15.44 1.58
C PHE A 60 -13.81 15.04 2.56
N VAL A 61 -14.56 14.00 2.21
CA VAL A 61 -15.71 13.50 2.98
C VAL A 61 -15.25 12.92 4.32
N ALA A 62 -16.11 13.02 5.33
CA ALA A 62 -15.87 12.36 6.61
C ALA A 62 -16.18 10.86 6.53
N ILE A 63 -15.35 10.00 7.14
CA ILE A 63 -15.33 8.56 6.82
C ILE A 63 -15.48 7.61 8.01
N SER A 64 -15.44 8.08 9.26
CA SER A 64 -15.52 7.23 10.46
C SER A 64 -16.82 6.43 10.55
N HIS A 65 -17.93 6.96 10.05
CA HIS A 65 -19.21 6.26 10.01
C HIS A 65 -19.31 5.24 8.85
N LYS A 66 -18.38 5.28 7.89
CA LYS A 66 -18.35 4.43 6.68
C LYS A 66 -17.24 3.37 6.71
N ILE A 67 -16.61 3.13 7.87
CA ILE A 67 -15.57 2.10 7.99
C ILE A 67 -16.17 0.76 7.52
N ARG A 68 -15.47 0.10 6.59
CA ARG A 68 -15.77 -1.25 6.13
C ARG A 68 -14.75 -2.21 6.71
N TYR A 69 -15.19 -3.07 7.60
CA TYR A 69 -14.34 -4.07 8.21
C TYR A 69 -14.24 -5.29 7.29
N PRO A 70 -13.03 -5.85 7.07
CA PRO A 70 -12.91 -7.13 6.41
C PRO A 70 -13.64 -8.20 7.23
N GLU A 71 -14.45 -8.98 6.56
CA GLU A 71 -15.02 -10.20 7.11
C GLU A 71 -14.10 -11.36 6.80
N MET A 72 -13.86 -12.20 7.80
CA MET A 72 -13.18 -13.47 7.57
C MET A 72 -14.05 -14.34 6.67
N PRO A 73 -13.51 -14.88 5.57
CA PRO A 73 -14.17 -15.97 4.87
C PRO A 73 -14.45 -17.12 5.85
N ASP A 74 -15.57 -17.82 5.67
CA ASP A 74 -15.96 -18.98 6.51
C ASP A 74 -14.86 -20.05 6.62
N THR A 75 -13.94 -20.08 5.65
CA THR A 75 -12.79 -20.98 5.62
C THR A 75 -11.66 -20.58 6.57
N LEU A 76 -11.65 -19.35 7.12
CA LEU A 76 -10.61 -18.80 7.99
C LEU A 76 -10.97 -18.80 9.49
N THR A 77 -12.25 -18.66 9.87
CA THR A 77 -12.83 -18.42 11.22
C THR A 77 -12.66 -19.49 12.32
N LEU A 78 -11.61 -20.31 12.28
CA LEU A 78 -11.51 -21.53 13.11
C LEU A 78 -10.54 -21.43 14.31
N SER A 79 -9.86 -20.30 14.54
CA SER A 79 -8.91 -20.19 15.67
C SER A 79 -8.85 -18.81 16.32
N HIS A 80 -8.68 -18.82 17.66
CA HIS A 80 -8.48 -17.62 18.46
C HIS A 80 -7.35 -16.73 17.93
N PHE A 81 -6.25 -17.33 17.43
CA PHE A 81 -5.13 -16.56 16.88
C PHE A 81 -5.52 -15.76 15.64
N VAL A 82 -6.29 -16.37 14.73
CA VAL A 82 -6.78 -15.73 13.50
C VAL A 82 -7.78 -14.62 13.84
N ASP A 83 -8.66 -14.87 14.81
CA ASP A 83 -9.58 -13.85 15.33
C ASP A 83 -8.82 -12.67 15.95
N SER A 84 -7.76 -12.94 16.73
CA SER A 84 -6.92 -11.89 17.31
C SER A 84 -6.18 -11.07 16.25
N LEU A 85 -5.71 -11.67 15.16
CA LEU A 85 -5.15 -10.91 14.04
C LEU A 85 -6.20 -9.97 13.44
N LEU A 86 -7.42 -10.46 13.16
CA LEU A 86 -8.49 -9.62 12.62
C LEU A 86 -8.86 -8.48 13.54
N GLN A 87 -9.03 -8.77 14.83
CA GLN A 87 -9.38 -7.77 15.82
C GLN A 87 -8.29 -6.72 15.94
N CYS A 88 -7.01 -7.12 15.91
CA CYS A 88 -5.88 -6.18 15.87
C CYS A 88 -5.98 -5.23 14.67
N TYR A 89 -6.27 -5.76 13.48
CA TYR A 89 -6.44 -4.95 12.27
C TYR A 89 -7.65 -4.02 12.35
N ASN A 90 -8.81 -4.53 12.76
CA ASN A 90 -10.05 -3.76 12.86
C ASN A 90 -9.95 -2.62 13.88
N ILE A 91 -9.31 -2.86 15.03
CA ILE A 91 -9.07 -1.83 16.06
C ILE A 91 -8.21 -0.70 15.49
N ALA A 92 -7.09 -1.05 14.83
CA ALA A 92 -6.19 -0.06 14.25
C ALA A 92 -6.86 0.73 13.10
N LEU A 93 -7.63 0.05 12.24
CA LEU A 93 -8.41 0.68 11.17
C LEU A 93 -9.40 1.72 11.73
N ALA A 94 -10.14 1.38 12.77
CA ALA A 94 -11.13 2.27 13.38
C ALA A 94 -10.48 3.50 14.02
N PHE A 95 -9.42 3.28 14.82
CA PHE A 95 -8.67 4.37 15.45
C PHE A 95 -8.06 5.33 14.42
N ASN A 96 -7.43 4.79 13.38
CA ASN A 96 -6.81 5.60 12.31
C ASN A 96 -7.85 6.38 11.51
N THR A 97 -9.08 5.88 11.39
CA THR A 97 -10.18 6.57 10.71
C THR A 97 -10.74 7.69 11.57
N MET A 98 -10.90 7.46 12.88
CA MET A 98 -11.23 8.51 13.85
C MET A 98 -10.20 9.65 13.81
N ALA A 99 -8.91 9.31 13.83
CA ALA A 99 -7.82 10.30 13.78
C ALA A 99 -7.87 11.14 12.50
N TYR A 100 -8.20 10.54 11.35
CA TYR A 100 -8.38 11.28 10.10
C TYR A 100 -9.48 12.34 10.17
N ASP A 101 -10.67 11.98 10.67
CA ASP A 101 -11.80 12.92 10.76
C ASP A 101 -11.52 14.03 11.78
N VAL A 102 -10.87 13.70 12.90
CA VAL A 102 -10.40 14.69 13.89
C VAL A 102 -9.43 15.68 13.25
N SER A 103 -8.35 15.21 12.63
CA SER A 103 -7.35 16.08 12.00
C SER A 103 -7.94 16.91 10.86
N THR A 104 -8.90 16.36 10.12
CA THR A 104 -9.59 17.09 9.05
C THR A 104 -10.48 18.19 9.64
N ALA A 105 -11.23 17.91 10.71
CA ALA A 105 -12.05 18.92 11.36
C ALA A 105 -11.21 20.07 11.92
N GLU A 106 -10.09 19.77 12.59
CA GLU A 106 -9.19 20.79 13.15
C GLU A 106 -8.60 21.71 12.09
N ARG A 107 -8.13 21.14 10.97
CA ARG A 107 -7.49 21.89 9.88
C ARG A 107 -8.34 23.05 9.39
N TYR A 108 -9.66 22.85 9.35
CA TYR A 108 -10.61 23.77 8.73
C TYR A 108 -11.59 24.36 9.75
N MET A 109 -11.35 24.20 11.05
CA MET A 109 -12.25 24.67 12.12
C MET A 109 -12.48 26.19 12.12
N SER A 110 -11.59 26.96 11.46
CA SER A 110 -11.76 28.41 11.27
C SER A 110 -12.79 28.79 10.20
N GLU A 111 -13.24 27.84 9.37
CA GLU A 111 -14.25 28.07 8.33
C GLU A 111 -15.66 27.92 8.92
N SER A 112 -16.58 28.83 8.55
CA SER A 112 -17.83 29.07 9.28
C SER A 112 -18.78 27.87 9.42
N ASP A 113 -18.62 26.84 8.60
CA ASP A 113 -19.48 25.65 8.54
C ASP A 113 -18.69 24.33 8.40
N PHE A 114 -17.36 24.39 8.50
CA PHE A 114 -16.52 23.21 8.33
C PHE A 114 -16.39 22.44 9.65
N GLY A 115 -16.37 21.10 9.58
CA GLY A 115 -16.16 20.22 10.73
C GLY A 115 -17.44 19.58 11.27
N LEU A 116 -18.63 20.09 10.92
CA LEU A 116 -19.89 19.48 11.33
C LEU A 116 -20.07 18.07 10.75
N GLU A 117 -19.72 17.86 9.49
CA GLU A 117 -19.76 16.53 8.86
C GLU A 117 -18.82 15.54 9.58
N GLN A 118 -17.60 15.99 9.92
CA GLN A 118 -16.65 15.19 10.69
C GLN A 118 -17.16 14.90 12.10
N ALA A 119 -17.78 15.88 12.77
CA ALA A 119 -18.38 15.67 14.08
C ALA A 119 -19.54 14.65 14.01
N ASP A 120 -20.38 14.71 12.99
CA ASP A 120 -21.48 13.77 12.79
C ASP A 120 -20.96 12.36 12.46
N ALA A 121 -19.92 12.25 11.65
CA ALA A 121 -19.23 10.99 11.36
C ALA A 121 -18.57 10.37 12.59
N LEU A 122 -17.98 11.18 13.46
CA LEU A 122 -17.39 10.74 14.73
C LEU A 122 -18.48 10.28 15.72
N ASP A 123 -19.57 11.03 15.86
CA ASP A 123 -20.70 10.64 16.72
C ASP A 123 -21.34 9.31 16.31
N SER A 124 -21.27 8.99 15.01
CA SER A 124 -21.81 7.78 14.40
C SER A 124 -20.73 6.79 13.94
N ILE A 125 -19.51 6.89 14.50
CA ILE A 125 -18.38 6.03 14.15
C ILE A 125 -18.79 4.55 14.12
N ASN A 126 -18.48 3.88 13.01
CA ASN A 126 -18.78 2.47 12.86
C ASN A 126 -17.71 1.65 13.60
N VAL A 127 -18.07 1.06 14.74
CA VAL A 127 -17.18 0.18 15.53
C VAL A 127 -17.64 -1.28 15.57
N SER A 128 -18.51 -1.67 14.62
CA SER A 128 -19.13 -3.00 14.59
C SER A 128 -18.14 -4.16 14.38
N GLY A 129 -16.99 -3.90 13.75
CA GLY A 129 -15.94 -4.90 13.53
C GLY A 129 -15.07 -5.21 14.75
N ILE A 130 -15.27 -4.51 15.87
CA ILE A 130 -14.48 -4.67 17.11
C ILE A 130 -15.29 -5.49 18.12
N SER A 131 -14.83 -6.70 18.43
CA SER A 131 -15.44 -7.58 19.44
C SER A 131 -15.01 -7.22 20.87
N GLU A 132 -13.78 -6.72 21.03
CA GLU A 132 -13.20 -6.32 22.33
C GLU A 132 -13.97 -5.14 22.93
N ARG A 133 -14.85 -5.44 23.90
CA ARG A 133 -15.81 -4.48 24.44
C ARG A 133 -15.15 -3.23 25.00
N ASP A 134 -14.13 -3.39 25.83
CA ASP A 134 -13.49 -2.28 26.53
C ASP A 134 -12.81 -1.33 25.53
N ILE A 135 -12.21 -1.88 24.46
CA ILE A 135 -11.62 -1.09 23.37
C ILE A 135 -12.71 -0.37 22.58
N ARG A 136 -13.77 -1.09 22.20
CA ARG A 136 -14.91 -0.55 21.45
C ARG A 136 -15.59 0.61 22.18
N GLU A 137 -15.84 0.45 23.48
CA GLU A 137 -16.49 1.47 24.32
C GLU A 137 -15.59 2.70 24.50
N ALA A 138 -14.29 2.50 24.73
CA ALA A 138 -13.33 3.60 24.82
C ALA A 138 -13.23 4.39 23.51
N LEU A 139 -13.14 3.71 22.36
CA LEU A 139 -13.09 4.37 21.05
C LEU A 139 -14.36 5.17 20.77
N LEU A 140 -15.54 4.57 21.02
CA LEU A 140 -16.82 5.24 20.85
C LEU A 140 -16.94 6.49 21.75
N SER A 141 -16.50 6.40 23.00
CA SER A 141 -16.52 7.53 23.93
C SER A 141 -15.54 8.64 23.53
N ALA A 142 -14.31 8.27 23.16
CA ALA A 142 -13.30 9.21 22.67
C ALA A 142 -13.79 9.98 21.43
N SER A 143 -14.40 9.26 20.48
CA SER A 143 -14.93 9.82 19.24
C SER A 143 -16.08 10.81 19.48
N LYS A 144 -17.05 10.46 20.33
CA LYS A 144 -18.15 11.36 20.73
C LYS A 144 -17.66 12.59 21.49
N THR A 145 -16.65 12.44 22.33
CA THR A 145 -16.02 13.56 23.03
C THR A 145 -15.37 14.51 22.03
N ALA A 146 -14.63 13.99 21.03
CA ALA A 146 -14.04 14.80 19.96
C ALA A 146 -15.12 15.52 19.13
N ALA A 147 -16.19 14.83 18.74
CA ALA A 147 -17.32 15.44 18.04
C ALA A 147 -17.96 16.60 18.83
N ALA A 148 -18.14 16.43 20.14
CA ALA A 148 -18.67 17.47 21.03
C ALA A 148 -17.74 18.68 21.16
N TRP A 149 -16.43 18.49 21.06
CA TRP A 149 -15.44 19.58 21.03
C TRP A 149 -15.44 20.32 19.69
N ILE A 150 -15.47 19.60 18.57
CA ILE A 150 -15.54 20.19 17.23
C ILE A 150 -16.77 21.10 17.12
N ARG A 151 -17.95 20.65 17.57
CA ARG A 151 -19.18 21.48 17.58
C ARG A 151 -19.11 22.72 18.47
N LYS A 152 -18.15 22.77 19.40
CA LYS A 152 -17.89 23.92 20.27
C LYS A 152 -16.74 24.79 19.75
N GLY A 153 -16.20 24.50 18.56
CA GLY A 153 -15.04 25.19 18.00
C GLY A 153 -13.76 24.93 18.80
N LYS A 154 -13.63 23.75 19.42
CA LYS A 154 -12.43 23.33 20.15
C LYS A 154 -11.71 22.24 19.38
N GLU A 155 -10.42 22.45 19.15
CA GLU A 155 -9.49 21.47 18.57
C GLU A 155 -9.32 20.26 19.51
N PRO A 156 -9.80 19.06 19.15
CA PRO A 156 -9.68 17.86 19.99
C PRO A 156 -8.27 17.47 20.44
N ASN A 157 -7.26 17.58 19.57
CA ASN A 157 -5.85 17.26 19.84
C ASN A 157 -5.20 18.26 20.81
N SER A 158 -5.80 19.44 20.97
CA SER A 158 -5.42 20.44 21.98
C SER A 158 -6.15 20.24 23.32
N GLN A 159 -6.97 19.19 23.46
CA GLN A 159 -7.68 18.85 24.70
C GLN A 159 -7.15 17.54 25.30
N GLU A 160 -7.19 17.45 26.64
CA GLU A 160 -6.96 16.17 27.34
C GLU A 160 -8.22 15.29 27.24
N ASN A 161 -8.08 14.11 26.62
CA ASN A 161 -9.17 13.15 26.46
C ASN A 161 -8.88 11.85 27.22
N PRO A 162 -9.43 11.66 28.44
CA PRO A 162 -9.17 10.46 29.22
C PRO A 162 -9.70 9.17 28.56
N ASP A 163 -10.62 9.26 27.60
CA ASP A 163 -11.08 8.09 26.86
C ASP A 163 -10.08 7.61 25.80
N VAL A 164 -9.19 8.50 25.32
CA VAL A 164 -8.04 8.11 24.48
C VAL A 164 -7.03 7.33 25.32
N ASP A 165 -6.77 7.74 26.56
CA ASP A 165 -5.90 7.00 27.47
C ASP A 165 -6.47 5.61 27.80
N ARG A 166 -7.78 5.54 28.09
CA ARG A 166 -8.48 4.26 28.29
C ARG A 166 -8.39 3.36 27.06
N PHE A 167 -8.50 3.93 25.86
CA PHE A 167 -8.32 3.18 24.63
C PHE A 167 -6.92 2.59 24.57
N TYR A 168 -5.86 3.38 24.80
CA TYR A 168 -4.49 2.89 24.77
C TYR A 168 -4.22 1.86 25.86
N GLU A 169 -4.74 2.02 27.07
CA GLU A 169 -4.62 1.01 28.13
C GLU A 169 -5.27 -0.31 27.72
N ALA A 170 -6.49 -0.28 27.17
CA ALA A 170 -7.19 -1.48 26.73
C ALA A 170 -6.49 -2.14 25.53
N TYR A 171 -6.07 -1.34 24.55
CA TYR A 171 -5.34 -1.81 23.38
C TYR A 171 -3.97 -2.39 23.76
N ASN A 172 -3.25 -1.79 24.71
CA ASN A 172 -1.97 -2.30 25.19
C ASN A 172 -2.14 -3.63 25.92
N ARG A 173 -3.18 -3.80 26.75
CA ARG A 173 -3.48 -5.10 27.37
C ARG A 173 -3.74 -6.18 26.31
N TYR A 174 -4.54 -5.84 25.30
CA TYR A 174 -4.85 -6.72 24.19
C TYR A 174 -3.60 -7.07 23.36
N SER A 175 -2.82 -6.07 22.99
CA SER A 175 -1.65 -6.21 22.12
C SER A 175 -0.50 -6.92 22.84
N THR A 176 -0.23 -6.63 24.11
CA THR A 176 0.78 -7.35 24.92
C THR A 176 0.49 -8.85 24.96
N ALA A 177 -0.74 -9.25 25.27
CA ALA A 177 -1.11 -10.67 25.35
C ALA A 177 -0.93 -11.41 24.01
N PHE A 178 -1.05 -10.68 22.89
CA PHE A 178 -1.02 -11.21 21.54
C PHE A 178 0.37 -11.15 20.86
N ILE A 179 1.09 -10.04 21.02
CA ILE A 179 2.31 -9.68 20.27
C ILE A 179 3.58 -10.24 20.93
N GLU A 180 3.67 -10.27 22.25
CA GLU A 180 4.93 -10.56 22.96
C GLU A 180 5.54 -11.93 22.61
N ASN A 181 4.70 -12.90 22.23
CA ASN A 181 5.15 -14.23 21.85
C ASN A 181 5.53 -14.38 20.35
N HIS A 182 5.28 -13.36 19.53
CA HIS A 182 5.41 -13.45 18.07
C HIS A 182 6.33 -12.39 17.46
N ILE A 183 6.69 -11.35 18.22
CA ILE A 183 7.61 -10.30 17.75
C ILE A 183 9.04 -10.84 17.58
N SER A 184 9.73 -10.36 16.54
CA SER A 184 11.10 -10.74 16.22
C SER A 184 11.83 -9.62 15.50
N ASP A 185 13.15 -9.56 15.67
CA ASP A 185 14.03 -8.67 14.90
C ASP A 185 14.34 -9.22 13.51
N GLU A 186 13.88 -10.43 13.19
CA GLU A 186 13.99 -11.00 11.85
C GLU A 186 13.36 -10.06 10.81
N GLU A 187 14.09 -9.83 9.73
CA GLU A 187 13.67 -9.05 8.57
C GLU A 187 13.63 -9.94 7.34
N PHE A 188 12.74 -9.60 6.41
CA PHE A 188 12.70 -10.27 5.13
C PHE A 188 13.99 -10.02 4.34
N LYS A 189 14.55 -11.09 3.77
CA LYS A 189 15.80 -11.11 3.00
C LYS A 189 15.53 -11.47 1.54
N PRO A 190 15.42 -10.50 0.62
CA PRO A 190 15.08 -10.75 -0.79
C PRO A 190 16.02 -11.74 -1.49
N GLU A 191 17.30 -11.80 -1.09
CA GLU A 191 18.31 -12.72 -1.60
C GLU A 191 17.98 -14.20 -1.38
N THR A 192 17.08 -14.50 -0.42
CA THR A 192 16.59 -15.87 -0.18
C THR A 192 15.67 -16.38 -1.28
N ILE A 193 15.02 -15.47 -2.03
CA ILE A 193 14.08 -15.77 -3.10
C ILE A 193 14.68 -15.47 -4.48
N LEU A 194 15.49 -14.42 -4.58
CA LEU A 194 16.12 -13.96 -5.82
C LEU A 194 17.64 -13.93 -5.65
N LYS A 195 18.34 -14.95 -6.19
CA LYS A 195 19.80 -15.10 -6.01
C LYS A 195 20.62 -13.91 -6.49
N GLU A 196 20.20 -13.27 -7.57
CA GLU A 196 20.85 -12.09 -8.16
C GLU A 196 20.29 -10.77 -7.63
N TYR A 197 19.63 -10.80 -6.47
CA TYR A 197 19.00 -9.64 -5.85
C TYR A 197 19.94 -8.44 -5.74
N SER A 198 21.16 -8.63 -5.23
CA SER A 198 22.09 -7.52 -5.03
C SER A 198 22.45 -6.80 -6.34
N GLU A 199 22.60 -7.53 -7.43
CA GLU A 199 22.88 -6.94 -8.75
C GLU A 199 21.67 -6.19 -9.31
N ILE A 200 20.47 -6.78 -9.18
CA ILE A 200 19.22 -6.16 -9.63
C ILE A 200 18.93 -4.89 -8.82
N HIS A 201 19.09 -4.94 -7.49
CA HIS A 201 18.89 -3.81 -6.60
C HIS A 201 19.85 -2.66 -6.94
N ALA A 202 21.15 -2.95 -7.07
CA ALA A 202 22.13 -1.95 -7.44
C ALA A 202 21.82 -1.29 -8.80
N LYS A 203 21.43 -2.09 -9.80
CA LYS A 203 21.02 -1.56 -11.12
C LYS A 203 19.73 -0.74 -11.03
N ALA A 204 18.76 -1.17 -10.23
CA ALA A 204 17.50 -0.46 -10.04
C ALA A 204 17.70 0.94 -9.41
N LEU A 205 18.73 1.11 -8.58
CA LEU A 205 19.08 2.41 -8.00
C LEU A 205 19.91 3.28 -8.96
N ALA A 206 20.91 2.69 -9.65
CA ALA A 206 21.93 3.42 -10.39
C ALA A 206 21.67 3.60 -11.91
N ASP A 207 21.06 2.62 -12.59
CA ASP A 207 20.85 2.61 -14.05
C ASP A 207 19.36 2.70 -14.39
N THR A 208 18.73 3.78 -13.92
CA THR A 208 17.28 3.89 -14.04
C THR A 208 16.84 4.11 -15.48
N ALA A 209 17.63 4.83 -16.29
CA ALA A 209 17.30 5.21 -17.67
C ALA A 209 17.21 4.03 -18.66
N SER A 210 18.01 2.98 -18.47
CA SER A 210 18.05 1.84 -19.40
C SER A 210 17.50 0.55 -18.81
N PHE A 211 17.60 0.36 -17.49
CA PHE A 211 17.19 -0.89 -16.84
C PHE A 211 15.69 -0.96 -16.53
N ARG A 212 14.97 0.17 -16.45
CA ARG A 212 13.54 0.19 -16.09
C ARG A 212 12.68 -0.73 -16.95
N LEU A 213 12.87 -0.70 -18.28
CA LEU A 213 12.08 -1.52 -19.21
C LEU A 213 12.44 -3.01 -19.08
N GLU A 214 13.71 -3.33 -18.83
CA GLU A 214 14.16 -4.69 -18.58
C GLU A 214 13.53 -5.23 -17.30
N LEU A 215 13.55 -4.45 -16.22
CA LEU A 215 13.00 -4.83 -14.93
C LEU A 215 11.46 -4.96 -14.97
N LEU A 216 10.78 -4.09 -15.72
CA LEU A 216 9.35 -4.25 -16.02
C LEU A 216 9.09 -5.60 -16.72
N ARG A 217 9.87 -5.92 -17.75
CA ARG A 217 9.73 -7.20 -18.46
C ARG A 217 9.98 -8.39 -17.54
N MET A 218 11.06 -8.36 -16.75
CA MET A 218 11.37 -9.41 -15.76
C MET A 218 10.19 -9.59 -14.79
N THR A 219 9.62 -8.49 -14.30
CA THR A 219 8.45 -8.52 -13.41
C THR A 219 7.23 -9.15 -14.07
N LEU A 220 6.93 -8.77 -15.32
CA LEU A 220 5.74 -9.25 -16.03
C LEU A 220 5.86 -10.71 -16.51
N GLU A 221 7.08 -11.17 -16.80
CA GLU A 221 7.36 -12.53 -17.26
C GLU A 221 7.60 -13.53 -16.12
N GLU A 222 7.91 -13.07 -14.90
CA GLU A 222 8.09 -13.94 -13.73
C GLU A 222 6.77 -14.61 -13.32
N THR A 223 6.86 -15.91 -13.06
CA THR A 223 5.71 -16.79 -12.73
C THR A 223 5.68 -17.15 -11.25
N ASP A 224 6.83 -17.11 -10.57
CA ASP A 224 6.92 -17.24 -9.13
C ASP A 224 6.46 -15.93 -8.47
N PHE A 225 5.34 -16.00 -7.75
CA PHE A 225 4.73 -14.82 -7.15
C PHE A 225 5.67 -14.10 -6.15
N SER A 226 6.48 -14.85 -5.41
CA SER A 226 7.38 -14.27 -4.41
C SER A 226 8.51 -13.51 -5.09
N LYS A 227 9.12 -14.08 -6.13
CA LYS A 227 10.10 -13.38 -6.97
C LYS A 227 9.51 -12.18 -7.68
N GLN A 228 8.30 -12.33 -8.21
CA GLN A 228 7.59 -11.26 -8.89
C GLN A 228 7.33 -10.06 -7.97
N CYS A 229 6.99 -10.29 -6.69
CA CYS A 229 6.86 -9.22 -5.70
C CYS A 229 8.20 -8.50 -5.45
N VAL A 230 9.32 -9.23 -5.34
CA VAL A 230 10.65 -8.63 -5.20
C VAL A 230 10.98 -7.77 -6.42
N LEU A 231 10.80 -8.31 -7.63
CA LEU A 231 11.06 -7.58 -8.88
C LEU A 231 10.16 -6.33 -9.02
N ALA A 232 8.90 -6.41 -8.60
CA ALA A 232 7.97 -5.29 -8.63
C ALA A 232 8.39 -4.15 -7.67
N ARG A 233 8.93 -4.49 -6.49
CA ARG A 233 9.52 -3.49 -5.57
C ARG A 233 10.71 -2.79 -6.21
N GLU A 234 11.64 -3.56 -6.79
CA GLU A 234 12.81 -2.99 -7.48
C GLU A 234 12.38 -2.14 -8.68
N PHE A 235 11.35 -2.58 -9.42
CA PHE A 235 10.76 -1.81 -10.50
C PHE A 235 10.20 -0.47 -10.00
N ALA A 236 9.55 -0.44 -8.83
CA ALA A 236 9.07 0.80 -8.23
C ALA A 236 10.22 1.76 -7.90
N TYR A 237 11.32 1.27 -7.30
CA TYR A 237 12.51 2.08 -7.05
C TYR A 237 13.12 2.65 -8.34
N CYS A 238 13.28 1.80 -9.35
CA CYS A 238 13.80 2.20 -10.66
C CYS A 238 12.89 3.24 -11.36
N ASN A 239 11.57 3.03 -11.32
CA ASN A 239 10.58 3.95 -11.86
C ASN A 239 10.63 5.32 -11.15
N TYR A 240 10.84 5.35 -9.84
CA TYR A 240 10.81 6.57 -9.04
C TYR A 240 11.85 7.61 -9.46
N ARG A 241 13.07 7.20 -9.88
CA ARG A 241 14.10 8.12 -10.40
C ARG A 241 14.04 8.35 -11.91
N HIS A 242 13.20 7.62 -12.63
CA HIS A 242 13.26 7.61 -14.08
C HIS A 242 12.85 8.97 -14.67
N PRO A 243 13.59 9.55 -15.64
CA PRO A 243 13.19 10.80 -16.27
C PRO A 243 11.84 10.74 -16.98
N GLN A 244 11.48 9.56 -17.51
CA GLN A 244 10.14 9.27 -18.03
C GLN A 244 9.37 8.35 -17.06
N ARG A 245 9.34 8.69 -15.78
CA ARG A 245 8.54 7.99 -14.75
C ARG A 245 7.09 7.86 -15.19
N SER A 246 6.51 6.69 -14.94
CA SER A 246 5.07 6.45 -15.15
C SER A 246 4.48 5.80 -13.90
N ASP A 247 3.89 6.62 -13.03
CA ASP A 247 3.20 6.13 -11.83
C ASP A 247 1.98 5.30 -12.17
N LYS A 248 1.28 5.62 -13.27
CA LYS A 248 0.15 4.83 -13.76
C LYS A 248 0.57 3.41 -14.12
N GLU A 249 1.72 3.23 -14.77
CA GLU A 249 2.27 1.90 -15.09
C GLU A 249 2.71 1.16 -13.83
N MET A 250 3.42 1.84 -12.93
CA MET A 250 3.82 1.26 -11.64
C MET A 250 2.59 0.79 -10.84
N VAL A 251 1.57 1.63 -10.71
CA VAL A 251 0.33 1.28 -10.03
C VAL A 251 -0.35 0.09 -10.72
N ALA A 252 -0.39 0.03 -12.06
CA ALA A 252 -1.00 -1.09 -12.77
C ALA A 252 -0.31 -2.44 -12.47
N VAL A 253 1.02 -2.44 -12.35
CA VAL A 253 1.79 -3.63 -11.93
C VAL A 253 1.47 -4.00 -10.49
N LEU A 254 1.55 -3.05 -9.56
CA LEU A 254 1.33 -3.31 -8.13
C LEU A 254 -0.11 -3.74 -7.84
N ASP A 255 -1.09 -3.09 -8.47
CA ASP A 255 -2.51 -3.37 -8.28
C ASP A 255 -2.85 -4.84 -8.60
N LYS A 256 -2.30 -5.34 -9.72
CA LYS A 256 -2.46 -6.74 -10.11
C LYS A 256 -1.96 -7.68 -9.01
N LEU A 257 -0.74 -7.44 -8.50
CA LEU A 257 -0.10 -8.27 -7.48
C LEU A 257 -0.88 -8.27 -6.17
N LEU A 258 -1.32 -7.09 -5.70
CA LEU A 258 -2.10 -6.94 -4.48
C LEU A 258 -3.48 -7.64 -4.57
N ARG A 259 -4.00 -7.85 -5.79
CA ARG A 259 -5.27 -8.53 -6.05
C ARG A 259 -5.14 -10.04 -6.30
N GLU A 260 -3.93 -10.61 -6.39
CA GLU A 260 -3.75 -12.06 -6.66
C GLU A 260 -4.14 -12.98 -5.50
N ASN A 261 -4.36 -12.43 -4.29
CA ASN A 261 -4.68 -13.20 -3.07
C ASN A 261 -3.64 -14.26 -2.72
N LYS A 262 -2.37 -14.03 -3.08
CA LYS A 262 -1.23 -14.89 -2.74
C LYS A 262 -0.34 -14.18 -1.73
N TYR A 263 0.23 -14.94 -0.81
CA TYR A 263 1.10 -14.41 0.22
C TYR A 263 2.48 -14.02 -0.34
N SER A 264 2.98 -12.88 0.13
CA SER A 264 4.38 -12.46 0.06
C SER A 264 4.65 -11.55 1.26
N PRO A 265 5.85 -11.60 1.88
CA PRO A 265 6.19 -10.68 2.96
C PRO A 265 6.19 -9.21 2.49
N LEU A 266 6.34 -8.96 1.19
CA LEU A 266 6.40 -7.60 0.63
C LEU A 266 5.04 -6.95 0.39
N LEU A 267 3.91 -7.65 0.54
CA LEU A 267 2.60 -7.08 0.15
C LEU A 267 2.28 -5.77 0.88
N GLY A 268 2.66 -5.64 2.15
CA GLY A 268 2.48 -4.40 2.90
C GLY A 268 3.27 -3.23 2.32
N GLU A 269 4.54 -3.45 1.98
CA GLU A 269 5.38 -2.45 1.32
C GLU A 269 4.84 -2.08 -0.08
N LEU A 270 4.46 -3.08 -0.89
CA LEU A 270 3.88 -2.85 -2.21
C LEU A 270 2.55 -2.08 -2.15
N TRP A 271 1.71 -2.36 -1.14
CA TRP A 271 0.49 -1.58 -0.90
C TRP A 271 0.80 -0.13 -0.54
N ARG A 272 1.81 0.12 0.30
CA ARG A 272 2.23 1.50 0.62
C ARG A 272 2.74 2.23 -0.63
N MET A 273 3.56 1.58 -1.46
CA MET A 273 4.03 2.17 -2.73
C MET A 273 2.86 2.48 -3.69
N TRP A 274 1.91 1.55 -3.82
CA TRP A 274 0.69 1.73 -4.60
C TRP A 274 -0.13 2.93 -4.08
N ARG A 275 -0.36 3.01 -2.76
CA ARG A 275 -1.11 4.08 -2.11
C ARG A 275 -0.42 5.43 -2.28
N VAL A 276 0.89 5.51 -2.03
CA VAL A 276 1.67 6.76 -2.13
C VAL A 276 1.64 7.29 -3.56
N ALA A 277 1.80 6.42 -4.57
CA ALA A 277 1.73 6.84 -5.97
C ALA A 277 0.37 7.41 -6.33
N LEU A 278 -0.71 6.76 -5.89
CA LEU A 278 -2.08 7.24 -6.09
C LEU A 278 -2.35 8.55 -5.35
N GLN A 279 -1.94 8.64 -4.09
CA GLN A 279 -2.17 9.82 -3.26
C GLN A 279 -1.38 11.03 -3.76
N ILE A 280 -0.11 10.86 -4.13
CA ILE A 280 0.78 11.98 -4.41
C ILE A 280 0.72 12.40 -5.89
N ASN A 281 0.66 11.44 -6.82
CA ASN A 281 0.93 11.70 -8.23
C ASN A 281 -0.28 11.50 -9.16
N ILE A 282 -1.39 10.92 -8.69
CA ILE A 282 -2.51 10.52 -9.58
C ILE A 282 -3.86 11.10 -9.14
N PHE A 283 -4.37 10.77 -7.95
CA PHE A 283 -5.70 11.20 -7.50
C PHE A 283 -5.68 12.38 -6.53
N GLY A 284 -4.70 12.41 -5.63
CA GLY A 284 -4.57 13.43 -4.59
C GLY A 284 -3.45 14.41 -4.91
N SER A 285 -2.78 14.87 -3.86
CA SER A 285 -1.52 15.61 -3.99
C SER A 285 -0.64 15.49 -2.74
N ARG A 286 0.54 16.12 -2.76
CA ARG A 286 1.40 16.31 -1.57
C ARG A 286 0.85 17.31 -0.55
N SER A 287 -0.13 18.11 -0.96
CA SER A 287 -0.70 19.20 -0.15
C SER A 287 -1.45 18.62 1.03
N ASN A 288 -1.39 19.33 2.15
CA ASN A 288 -2.24 19.03 3.29
C ASN A 288 -3.73 19.27 2.97
N ASP A 289 -3.99 20.15 2.01
CA ASP A 289 -5.33 20.46 1.50
C ASP A 289 -5.70 19.63 0.26
N GLY A 290 -4.92 18.58 -0.04
CA GLY A 290 -5.24 17.63 -1.11
C GLY A 290 -6.34 16.64 -0.73
N ALA A 291 -6.98 16.07 -1.75
CA ALA A 291 -7.93 14.97 -1.61
C ALA A 291 -7.26 13.72 -1.01
N MET A 292 -7.96 12.99 -0.14
CA MET A 292 -7.50 11.78 0.55
C MET A 292 -8.55 10.67 0.44
N TYR A 293 -8.21 9.57 -0.23
CA TYR A 293 -9.14 8.47 -0.55
C TYR A 293 -8.95 7.27 0.39
N ASN A 294 -9.05 7.51 1.69
CA ASN A 294 -8.68 6.54 2.72
C ASN A 294 -9.56 5.27 2.69
N LEU A 295 -10.86 5.35 2.42
CA LEU A 295 -11.72 4.16 2.34
C LEU A 295 -11.33 3.29 1.14
N PHE A 296 -11.01 3.91 0.00
CA PHE A 296 -10.50 3.24 -1.19
C PHE A 296 -9.15 2.57 -0.92
N TYR A 297 -8.22 3.25 -0.24
CA TYR A 297 -6.93 2.65 0.13
C TYR A 297 -7.08 1.52 1.15
N ASN A 298 -8.02 1.67 2.09
CA ASN A 298 -8.31 0.68 3.12
C ASN A 298 -9.01 -0.57 2.57
N ASP A 299 -9.73 -0.49 1.46
CA ASP A 299 -10.28 -1.66 0.78
C ASP A 299 -9.15 -2.59 0.30
N MET A 300 -8.16 -2.03 -0.41
CA MET A 300 -6.97 -2.78 -0.84
C MET A 300 -6.17 -3.28 0.37
N ARG A 301 -5.97 -2.44 1.39
CA ARG A 301 -5.26 -2.81 2.62
C ARG A 301 -5.93 -4.00 3.31
N SER A 302 -7.25 -4.00 3.38
CA SER A 302 -8.04 -5.06 4.03
C SER A 302 -7.91 -6.39 3.30
N ARG A 303 -7.87 -6.35 1.96
CA ARG A 303 -7.56 -7.54 1.16
C ARG A 303 -6.16 -8.08 1.48
N VAL A 304 -5.15 -7.22 1.54
CA VAL A 304 -3.78 -7.63 1.89
C VAL A 304 -3.71 -8.19 3.31
N ALA A 305 -4.39 -7.57 4.28
CA ALA A 305 -4.45 -8.05 5.66
C ALA A 305 -5.03 -9.47 5.73
N LEU A 306 -6.11 -9.74 5.00
CA LEU A 306 -6.71 -11.08 4.92
C LEU A 306 -5.75 -12.13 4.32
N VAL A 307 -4.87 -11.75 3.39
CA VAL A 307 -3.84 -12.64 2.84
C VAL A 307 -2.79 -13.00 3.90
N TYR A 308 -2.27 -12.02 4.64
CA TYR A 308 -1.34 -12.29 5.76
C TYR A 308 -1.98 -13.18 6.82
N ILE A 309 -3.23 -12.89 7.18
CA ILE A 309 -4.00 -13.69 8.14
C ILE A 309 -4.17 -15.13 7.66
N ALA A 310 -4.52 -15.33 6.38
CA ALA A 310 -4.65 -16.66 5.80
C ALA A 310 -3.33 -17.44 5.82
N HIS A 311 -2.20 -16.77 5.57
CA HIS A 311 -0.87 -17.37 5.68
C HIS A 311 -0.53 -17.75 7.11
N LEU A 312 -0.69 -16.81 8.06
CA LEU A 312 -0.40 -16.99 9.48
C LEU A 312 -1.28 -18.05 10.14
N LYS A 313 -2.49 -18.30 9.63
CA LYS A 313 -3.33 -19.43 10.04
C LYS A 313 -2.62 -20.78 9.86
N THR A 314 -1.87 -20.94 8.76
CA THR A 314 -1.16 -22.18 8.44
C THR A 314 0.32 -22.16 8.82
N HIS A 315 0.87 -20.97 9.10
CA HIS A 315 2.25 -20.73 9.52
C HIS A 315 2.31 -19.80 10.74
N PRO A 316 1.74 -20.19 11.90
CA PRO A 316 1.60 -19.29 13.06
C PRO A 316 2.93 -18.86 13.70
N HIS A 317 4.03 -19.54 13.36
CA HIS A 317 5.38 -19.22 13.83
C HIS A 317 6.23 -18.47 12.78
N ASP A 318 5.64 -18.07 11.65
CA ASP A 318 6.31 -17.21 10.68
C ASP A 318 6.38 -15.78 11.22
N LYS A 319 7.51 -15.50 11.90
CA LYS A 319 7.77 -14.22 12.55
C LYS A 319 7.87 -13.05 11.57
N VAL A 320 8.39 -13.30 10.36
CA VAL A 320 8.46 -12.28 9.31
C VAL A 320 7.05 -11.92 8.85
N ALA A 321 6.23 -12.92 8.53
CA ALA A 321 4.83 -12.68 8.15
C ALA A 321 4.05 -11.92 9.24
N PHE A 322 4.26 -12.28 10.50
CA PHE A 322 3.58 -11.64 11.64
C PHE A 322 3.97 -10.18 11.79
N LYS A 323 5.28 -9.88 11.69
CA LYS A 323 5.80 -8.51 11.72
C LYS A 323 5.29 -7.67 10.56
N GLU A 324 5.29 -8.20 9.35
CA GLU A 324 4.78 -7.49 8.17
C GLU A 324 3.27 -7.25 8.26
N PHE A 325 2.53 -8.21 8.81
CA PHE A 325 1.12 -8.01 9.16
C PHE A 325 0.93 -6.87 10.16
N LEU A 326 1.72 -6.82 11.25
CA LEU A 326 1.62 -5.75 12.24
C LEU A 326 1.97 -4.39 11.64
N ARG A 327 3.03 -4.29 10.83
CA ARG A 327 3.40 -3.08 10.08
C ARG A 327 2.24 -2.62 9.19
N LEU A 328 1.63 -3.53 8.45
CA LEU A 328 0.45 -3.24 7.63
C LEU A 328 -0.74 -2.79 8.50
N ALA A 329 -1.02 -3.46 9.63
CA ALA A 329 -2.15 -3.15 10.51
C ALA A 329 -1.97 -1.81 11.24
N GLN A 330 -0.74 -1.39 11.51
CA GLN A 330 -0.43 -0.14 12.19
C GLN A 330 -0.25 1.04 11.24
N ALA A 331 -0.14 0.81 9.93
CA ALA A 331 -0.06 1.88 8.94
C ALA A 331 -1.21 2.89 9.12
N TYR A 332 -0.88 4.17 9.29
CA TYR A 332 -1.90 5.20 9.47
C TYR A 332 -2.71 5.39 8.20
N ASN A 333 -3.96 5.80 8.34
CA ASN A 333 -4.65 6.48 7.24
C ASN A 333 -3.86 7.73 6.85
N ILE A 334 -4.05 8.20 5.62
CA ILE A 334 -3.45 9.47 5.24
C ILE A 334 -4.18 10.57 6.01
N THR A 335 -3.46 11.35 6.80
CA THR A 335 -4.03 12.40 7.67
C THR A 335 -3.42 13.77 7.38
N ARG A 336 -4.15 14.79 7.82
CA ARG A 336 -3.74 16.19 7.72
C ARG A 336 -2.94 16.59 8.96
N ASN A 337 -1.63 16.36 8.97
CA ASN A 337 -0.85 16.31 10.21
C ASN A 337 -0.04 17.58 10.54
N SER A 338 -0.23 18.67 9.80
CA SER A 338 0.56 19.89 9.98
C SER A 338 -0.24 21.16 9.70
N PRO A 339 -0.01 22.28 10.42
CA PRO A 339 -0.52 23.59 10.01
C PRO A 339 0.11 24.07 8.67
N CYS A 340 1.21 23.47 8.22
CA CYS A 340 1.89 23.79 6.97
C CYS A 340 1.12 23.31 5.71
N LEU A 341 1.35 23.99 4.59
CA LEU A 341 0.75 23.67 3.27
C LEU A 341 1.21 22.32 2.69
N PHE A 342 2.48 21.94 2.91
CA PHE A 342 2.98 20.60 2.58
C PHE A 342 2.96 19.75 3.84
N GLY A 343 2.35 18.56 3.78
CA GLY A 343 2.30 17.71 4.97
C GLY A 343 1.01 16.94 5.18
N ASN A 344 0.46 16.29 4.14
CA ASN A 344 -0.17 15.02 4.45
C ASN A 344 0.93 13.98 4.69
N ASN A 345 0.67 13.03 5.59
CA ASN A 345 1.66 12.01 6.00
C ASN A 345 2.08 11.05 4.87
N ALA A 346 1.44 11.06 3.69
CA ALA A 346 1.93 10.30 2.54
C ALA A 346 3.33 10.75 2.11
N ASN A 347 3.73 12.00 2.37
CA ASN A 347 5.10 12.46 2.11
C ASN A 347 6.13 11.78 3.01
N LEU A 348 5.78 11.47 4.27
CA LEU A 348 6.67 10.74 5.18
C LEU A 348 6.84 9.30 4.70
N GLU A 349 5.75 8.70 4.22
CA GLU A 349 5.81 7.36 3.63
C GLU A 349 6.61 7.33 2.33
N ASP A 350 6.45 8.32 1.46
CA ASP A 350 7.27 8.51 0.25
C ASP A 350 8.76 8.56 0.60
N MET A 351 9.13 9.37 1.61
CA MET A 351 10.51 9.47 2.08
C MET A 351 11.05 8.17 2.68
N GLU A 352 10.24 7.46 3.47
CA GLU A 352 10.63 6.19 4.09
C GLU A 352 10.81 5.08 3.05
N LEU A 353 9.82 4.89 2.17
CA LEU A 353 9.83 3.84 1.14
C LEU A 353 10.96 4.01 0.15
N PHE A 354 11.22 5.25 -0.27
CA PHE A 354 12.22 5.55 -1.29
C PHE A 354 13.52 6.10 -0.68
N TYR A 355 13.76 5.92 0.63
CA TYR A 355 14.97 6.43 1.30
C TYR A 355 16.27 5.92 0.66
N SER A 356 16.31 4.64 0.30
CA SER A 356 17.45 4.00 -0.37
C SER A 356 17.78 4.64 -1.73
N VAL A 357 16.76 5.16 -2.41
CA VAL A 357 16.88 5.86 -3.69
C VAL A 357 17.64 7.19 -3.56
N TYR A 358 17.57 7.83 -2.39
CA TYR A 358 18.23 9.10 -2.12
C TYR A 358 19.62 8.94 -1.49
N ASN A 359 19.94 7.79 -0.90
CA ASN A 359 21.15 7.58 -0.11
C ASN A 359 22.09 6.49 -0.65
N GLU A 360 22.40 6.56 -1.95
CA GLU A 360 23.32 5.63 -2.63
C GLU A 360 24.73 5.55 -2.02
N ASN A 361 25.13 6.50 -1.15
CA ASN A 361 26.52 6.68 -0.70
C ASN A 361 26.77 6.52 0.80
N THR A 362 25.83 6.02 1.62
CA THR A 362 26.02 5.97 3.09
C THR A 362 26.34 4.59 3.67
N SER A 363 26.47 3.54 2.86
CA SER A 363 26.81 2.20 3.36
C SER A 363 28.29 1.96 3.64
N ASP A 364 29.19 2.91 3.33
CA ASP A 364 30.64 2.68 3.42
C ASP A 364 31.36 3.38 4.60
N GLU A 365 30.69 4.21 5.41
CA GLU A 365 31.39 4.97 6.48
C GLU A 365 31.14 4.50 7.93
N ASN A 366 30.30 3.50 8.19
CA ASN A 366 30.05 3.02 9.56
C ASN A 366 30.63 1.63 9.91
N ASN A 367 31.59 1.13 9.12
CA ASN A 367 32.44 0.00 9.49
C ASN A 367 33.92 0.41 9.56
N SER A 368 34.23 1.38 10.42
CA SER A 368 35.61 1.68 10.86
C SER A 368 35.71 1.60 12.38
#